data_AF-A0A7V6KFT9-F1
#
_entry.id   AF-A0A7V6KFT9-F1
#
_cell.length_a   1.000
_cell.length_b   1.000
_cell.length_c   1.000
_cell.angle_alpha   90.00
_cell.angle_beta   90.00
_cell.angle_gamma   90.00
#
_symmetry.space_group_name_H-M   'P 1'
#
loop_
_entity.id
_entity.type
_entity.pdbx_description
1 polymer ?
#
loop_
_entity_poly.entity_id
_entity_poly.type
_entity_poly.pdbx_seq_one_letter_code
_entity_poly.pdbx_strand_id
1 'polypeptide(L)'
;MKSKNRNRILFLLVIVAVLFLAVSLYLVYFQLFEADELAANSLNRRNYIDESLVDRGDILDRTGQILAQSQATDTGYQRSVTYSVSLSHLIGYNSITYGKSGIEQSYNDYLLNIQDRDAVGKLRQVVTDGTVGNNLTLTIDHRLQLLANDLLKPYLGSIVVTDAKTGEVLAMASSPTFDSDWIDQNWSWIIEDQTAPLLNRATQGLYAPGSVVKLISAVAIQESGIDQSYVDTGEEMVTGYPFVNYNNAVYGEIGLRQALIHSANTYFANKSLQVGADKMAEVAGRFMIGEIIPFDLSTARSSSPYQSGMADVDLAAASFGQGTTMVSPLNMALVTGTIANGGTMMKPYLVSEIHSPQGSLIRRTTPEVLSEVTSRRNADELRADMQAVIEGTSAAIWSAPVGGKTGTAEAQDGLVHAWFTGFIPLDDRDITVTVVLENQTMTGAGAASPIAAQLFQWIYDNYHHE
;
A
#
# COMPACT_ATOMS: atom_id res chain seq x y z
N MET A 1 1.37 -68.46 24.69
CA MET A 1 1.21 -67.12 25.32
C MET A 1 2.42 -66.18 25.20
N LYS A 2 3.68 -66.65 25.05
CA LYS A 2 4.88 -65.77 25.04
C LYS A 2 5.09 -64.91 23.77
N SER A 3 4.65 -65.34 22.57
CA SER A 3 4.92 -64.57 21.32
C SER A 3 4.02 -63.34 21.13
N LYS A 4 2.76 -63.41 21.58
CA LYS A 4 1.78 -62.31 21.43
C LYS A 4 2.15 -61.08 22.25
N ASN A 5 2.76 -61.27 23.43
CA ASN A 5 3.27 -60.18 24.27
C ASN A 5 4.57 -59.58 23.69
N ARG A 6 5.45 -60.40 23.10
CA ARG A 6 6.67 -59.91 22.44
C ARG A 6 6.34 -59.00 21.25
N ASN A 7 5.39 -59.37 20.41
CA ASN A 7 4.98 -58.55 19.26
C ASN A 7 4.30 -57.25 19.69
N ARG A 8 3.54 -57.25 20.79
CA ARG A 8 2.98 -56.03 21.38
C ARG A 8 4.06 -55.11 21.91
N ILE A 9 5.07 -55.64 22.60
CA ILE A 9 6.21 -54.85 23.11
C ILE A 9 7.03 -54.27 21.96
N LEU A 10 7.32 -55.05 20.91
CA LEU A 10 8.01 -54.56 19.71
C LEU A 10 7.22 -53.47 18.99
N PHE A 11 5.91 -53.63 18.83
CA PHE A 11 5.05 -52.63 18.23
C PHE A 11 5.06 -51.32 19.05
N LEU A 12 4.99 -51.41 20.38
CA LEU A 12 5.04 -50.26 21.27
C LEU A 12 6.41 -49.55 21.22
N LEU A 13 7.50 -50.31 21.17
CA LEU A 13 8.86 -49.77 20.96
C LEU A 13 9.02 -49.05 19.63
N VAL A 14 8.46 -49.60 18.55
CA VAL A 14 8.47 -48.95 17.23
C VAL A 14 7.69 -47.64 17.27
N ILE A 15 6.51 -47.62 17.91
CA ILE A 15 5.72 -46.40 18.06
C ILE A 15 6.52 -45.33 18.84
N VAL A 16 7.12 -45.71 19.97
CA VAL A 16 7.92 -44.78 20.78
C VAL A 16 9.13 -44.27 19.99
N ALA A 17 9.81 -45.14 19.25
CA ALA A 17 10.93 -44.75 18.40
C ALA A 17 10.52 -43.78 17.29
N VAL A 18 9.36 -44.00 16.65
CA VAL A 18 8.82 -43.11 15.62
C VAL A 18 8.43 -41.75 16.22
N LEU A 19 7.77 -41.73 17.37
CA LEU A 19 7.43 -40.47 18.06
C LEU A 19 8.68 -39.70 18.47
N PHE A 20 9.70 -40.38 19.00
CA PHE A 20 10.97 -39.76 19.36
C PHE A 20 11.70 -39.20 18.12
N LEU A 21 11.69 -39.95 17.01
CA LEU A 21 12.24 -39.48 15.74
C LEU A 21 11.50 -38.24 15.23
N ALA A 22 10.16 -38.24 15.29
CA ALA A 22 9.35 -37.11 14.88
C ALA A 22 9.65 -35.85 15.72
N VAL A 23 9.76 -35.97 17.04
CA VAL A 23 10.16 -34.85 17.92
C VAL A 23 11.58 -34.39 17.62
N SER A 24 12.52 -35.31 17.38
CA SER A 24 13.91 -34.97 17.07
C SER A 24 14.03 -34.24 15.73
N LEU A 25 13.30 -34.70 14.69
CA LEU A 25 13.24 -34.05 13.39
C LEU A 25 12.57 -32.68 13.49
N TYR A 26 11.51 -32.55 14.29
CA TYR A 26 10.87 -31.27 14.56
C TYR A 26 11.82 -30.29 15.26
N LEU A 27 12.61 -30.75 16.24
CA LEU A 27 13.62 -29.92 16.90
C LEU A 27 14.73 -29.49 15.96
N VAL A 28 15.17 -30.36 15.04
CA VAL A 28 16.15 -30.00 14.01
C VAL A 28 15.57 -28.98 13.03
N TYR A 29 14.33 -29.18 12.58
CA TYR A 29 13.61 -28.20 11.76
C TYR A 29 13.52 -26.85 12.47
N PHE A 30 13.07 -26.85 13.72
CA PHE A 30 12.96 -25.66 14.55
C PHE A 30 14.31 -24.94 14.68
N GLN A 31 15.39 -25.69 14.93
CA GLN A 31 16.72 -25.11 15.11
C GLN A 31 17.33 -24.56 13.82
N LEU A 32 17.01 -25.12 12.66
CA LEU A 32 17.60 -24.73 11.37
C LEU A 32 16.80 -23.69 10.60
N PHE A 33 15.48 -23.63 10.80
CA PHE A 33 14.60 -22.79 9.99
C PHE A 33 13.84 -21.73 10.80
N GLU A 34 13.44 -22.01 12.04
CA GLU A 34 12.58 -21.12 12.85
C GLU A 34 13.36 -20.35 13.93
N ALA A 35 14.49 -20.89 14.41
CA ALA A 35 15.22 -20.36 15.55
C ALA A 35 15.73 -18.93 15.33
N ASP A 36 16.23 -18.63 14.13
CA ASP A 36 16.75 -17.30 13.81
C ASP A 36 15.63 -16.25 13.76
N GLU A 37 14.47 -16.58 13.17
CA GLU A 37 13.30 -15.70 13.10
C GLU A 37 12.74 -15.41 14.50
N LEU A 38 12.62 -16.43 15.35
CA LEU A 38 12.15 -16.28 16.74
C LEU A 38 13.18 -15.60 17.65
N ALA A 39 14.48 -15.75 17.37
CA ALA A 39 15.54 -15.05 18.10
C ALA A 39 15.60 -13.57 17.74
N ALA A 40 15.32 -13.21 16.48
CA ALA A 40 15.24 -11.84 15.97
C ALA A 40 13.89 -11.15 16.24
N ASN A 41 12.90 -11.89 16.76
CA ASN A 41 11.59 -11.34 17.06
C ASN A 41 11.68 -10.26 18.17
N SER A 42 11.14 -9.07 17.91
CA SER A 42 11.13 -7.94 18.84
C SER A 42 10.39 -8.21 20.16
N LEU A 43 9.55 -9.25 20.22
CA LEU A 43 8.84 -9.68 21.43
C LEU A 43 9.65 -10.65 22.30
N ASN A 44 10.85 -11.07 21.86
CA ASN A 44 11.67 -12.02 22.59
C ASN A 44 12.41 -11.38 23.78
N ARG A 45 11.81 -11.45 24.96
CA ARG A 45 12.33 -10.86 26.20
C ARG A 45 13.68 -11.44 26.67
N ARG A 46 14.11 -12.62 26.20
CA ARG A 46 15.37 -13.25 26.64
C ARG A 46 16.63 -12.57 26.10
N ASN A 47 16.50 -11.93 24.95
CA ASN A 47 17.58 -11.20 24.28
C ASN A 47 17.43 -9.68 24.43
N TYR A 48 16.58 -9.23 25.37
CA TYR A 48 16.33 -7.81 25.59
C TYR A 48 17.64 -7.10 25.93
N ILE A 49 18.09 -6.28 24.98
CA ILE A 49 19.19 -5.35 25.13
C ILE A 49 18.54 -3.99 25.25
N ASP A 50 18.99 -3.22 26.24
CA ASP A 50 18.43 -1.90 26.49
C ASP A 50 18.88 -0.93 25.40
N GLU A 51 18.13 -0.88 24.31
CA GLU A 51 18.35 0.03 23.19
C GLU A 51 18.25 1.50 23.62
N SER A 52 17.66 1.80 24.78
CA SER A 52 17.69 3.16 25.32
C SER A 52 19.11 3.64 25.63
N LEU A 53 20.11 2.75 25.65
CA LEU A 53 21.52 3.14 25.81
C LEU A 53 22.20 3.48 24.48
N VAL A 54 21.51 3.33 23.35
CA VAL A 54 22.06 3.58 22.01
C VAL A 54 21.53 4.88 21.45
N ASP A 55 22.45 5.72 20.95
CA ASP A 55 22.10 6.89 20.17
C ASP A 55 21.63 6.45 18.77
N ARG A 56 20.34 6.13 18.62
CA ARG A 56 19.77 5.68 17.34
C ARG A 56 19.88 6.80 16.32
N GLY A 57 20.22 6.44 15.09
CA GLY A 57 20.38 7.39 14.00
C GLY A 57 19.11 8.20 13.72
N ASP A 58 19.32 9.39 13.17
CA ASP A 58 18.25 10.30 12.82
C ASP A 58 17.50 9.82 11.59
N ILE A 59 16.20 10.07 11.55
CA ILE A 59 15.40 9.91 10.34
C ILE A 59 15.08 11.30 9.83
N LEU A 60 15.48 11.58 8.60
CA LEU A 60 15.29 12.87 7.93
C LEU A 60 14.33 12.70 6.75
N ASP A 61 13.67 13.79 6.37
CA ASP A 61 12.88 13.86 5.13
C ASP A 61 13.75 14.27 3.92
N ARG A 62 13.16 14.33 2.73
CA ARG A 62 13.89 14.67 1.49
C ARG A 62 14.51 16.07 1.48
N THR A 63 14.04 16.97 2.34
CA THR A 63 14.51 18.35 2.48
C THR A 63 15.58 18.50 3.57
N GLY A 64 15.88 17.42 4.30
CA GLY A 64 16.80 17.42 5.43
C GLY A 64 16.14 17.79 6.76
N GLN A 65 14.81 17.85 6.83
CA GLN A 65 14.10 18.04 8.10
C GLN A 65 14.20 16.77 8.93
N ILE A 66 14.68 16.88 10.17
CA ILE A 66 14.67 15.78 11.13
C ILE A 66 13.22 15.44 11.48
N LEU A 67 12.85 14.17 11.30
CA LEU A 67 11.53 13.61 11.58
C LEU A 67 11.53 12.79 12.87
N ALA A 68 12.63 12.09 13.16
CA ALA A 68 12.83 11.37 14.41
C ALA A 68 14.30 11.39 14.82
N GLN A 69 14.56 11.59 16.10
CA GLN A 69 15.90 11.68 16.67
C GLN A 69 15.95 11.12 18.09
N SER A 70 17.16 10.80 18.54
CA SER A 70 17.42 10.32 19.90
C SER A 70 17.86 11.50 20.78
N GLN A 71 17.11 11.77 21.86
CA GLN A 71 17.45 12.83 22.81
C GLN A 71 18.14 12.24 24.03
N ALA A 72 19.30 12.77 24.41
CA ALA A 72 20.01 12.33 25.59
C ALA A 72 19.21 12.65 26.88
N THR A 73 19.24 11.71 27.81
CA THR A 73 18.61 11.76 29.15
C THR A 73 19.63 11.35 30.21
N ASP A 74 19.30 11.47 31.49
CA ASP A 74 20.19 11.09 32.59
C ASP A 74 20.61 9.60 32.57
N THR A 75 19.79 8.74 31.94
CA THR A 75 19.97 7.28 31.95
C THR A 75 20.23 6.66 30.58
N GLY A 76 20.34 7.47 29.52
CA GLY A 76 20.47 6.98 28.14
C GLY A 76 19.87 7.96 27.14
N TYR A 77 19.08 7.45 26.21
CA TYR A 77 18.44 8.17 25.11
C TYR A 77 16.95 7.86 25.06
N GLN A 78 16.16 8.89 24.79
CA GLN A 78 14.73 8.78 24.51
C GLN A 78 14.47 9.12 23.05
N ARG A 79 13.77 8.23 22.34
CA ARG A 79 13.36 8.48 20.96
C ARG A 79 12.23 9.53 20.94
N SER A 80 12.31 10.51 20.05
CA SER A 80 11.28 11.53 19.86
C SER A 80 11.03 11.78 18.38
N VAL A 81 9.75 11.91 18.02
CA VAL A 81 9.28 12.14 16.66
C VAL A 81 8.69 13.55 16.53
N THR A 82 9.23 14.38 15.65
CA THR A 82 8.89 15.81 15.54
C THR A 82 7.40 16.06 15.24
N TYR A 83 6.79 15.21 14.41
CA TYR A 83 5.36 15.24 14.09
C TYR A 83 4.71 13.90 14.45
N SER A 84 4.90 13.47 15.71
CA SER A 84 4.57 12.14 16.23
C SER A 84 3.16 11.62 15.89
N VAL A 85 2.18 12.51 15.75
CA VAL A 85 0.81 12.16 15.34
C VAL A 85 0.66 12.02 13.82
N SER A 86 1.28 12.89 13.03
CA SER A 86 1.11 12.90 11.57
C SER A 86 1.99 11.86 10.86
N LEU A 87 3.12 11.49 11.48
CA LEU A 87 4.10 10.55 10.95
C LEU A 87 4.04 9.15 11.57
N SER A 88 3.06 8.90 12.44
CA SER A 88 2.96 7.68 13.25
C SER A 88 2.99 6.38 12.44
N HIS A 89 2.25 6.29 11.32
CA HIS A 89 2.23 5.08 10.47
C HIS A 89 3.46 4.95 9.56
N LEU A 90 4.18 6.05 9.34
CA LEU A 90 5.40 6.09 8.54
C LEU A 90 6.60 5.70 9.40
N ILE A 91 6.92 6.54 10.39
CA ILE A 91 8.05 6.35 11.30
C ILE A 91 7.78 5.16 12.21
N GLY A 92 6.55 5.00 12.67
CA GLY A 92 6.19 4.00 13.67
C GLY A 92 6.51 4.47 15.08
N TYR A 93 6.67 3.51 15.97
CA TYR A 93 7.10 3.72 17.34
C TYR A 93 8.20 2.73 17.70
N ASN A 94 9.00 3.07 18.71
CA ASN A 94 9.95 2.15 19.34
C ASN A 94 9.61 2.03 20.83
N SER A 95 8.88 0.98 21.19
CA SER A 95 8.44 0.69 22.55
C SER A 95 9.17 -0.52 23.10
N ILE A 96 9.66 -0.38 24.33
CA ILE A 96 10.19 -1.49 25.13
C ILE A 96 9.11 -2.53 25.44
N THR A 97 7.88 -2.06 25.66
CA THR A 97 6.76 -2.90 26.12
C THR A 97 6.00 -3.53 24.95
N TYR A 98 5.77 -2.77 23.89
CA TYR A 98 4.87 -3.10 22.79
C TYR A 98 5.57 -3.33 21.44
N GLY A 99 6.90 -3.30 21.43
CA GLY A 99 7.72 -3.57 20.25
C GLY A 99 7.87 -2.36 19.35
N LYS A 100 8.15 -2.61 18.07
CA LYS A 100 8.45 -1.58 17.06
C LYS A 100 7.45 -1.66 15.91
N SER A 101 7.26 -0.55 15.20
CA SER A 101 6.49 -0.49 13.95
C SER A 101 7.14 0.46 12.94
N GLY A 102 6.59 0.56 11.72
CA GLY A 102 7.03 1.53 10.72
C GLY A 102 8.50 1.38 10.29
N ILE A 103 9.12 2.50 9.92
CA ILE A 103 10.55 2.59 9.60
C ILE A 103 11.43 2.20 10.80
N GLU A 104 11.01 2.51 12.03
CA GLU A 104 11.74 2.11 13.25
C GLU A 104 11.91 0.59 13.34
N GLN A 105 10.94 -0.17 12.83
CA GLN A 105 11.02 -1.62 12.76
C GLN A 105 11.79 -2.10 11.53
N SER A 106 11.43 -1.64 10.32
CA SER A 106 11.99 -2.20 9.09
C SER A 106 13.46 -1.82 8.84
N TYR A 107 13.92 -0.71 9.41
CA TYR A 107 15.31 -0.25 9.34
C TYR A 107 16.02 -0.26 10.69
N ASN A 108 15.51 -1.03 11.66
CA ASN A 108 16.05 -1.09 13.02
C ASN A 108 17.57 -1.31 13.06
N ASP A 109 18.06 -2.27 12.27
CA ASP A 109 19.47 -2.65 12.30
C ASP A 109 20.35 -1.53 11.74
N TYR A 110 19.91 -0.81 10.70
CA TYR A 110 20.62 0.37 10.21
C TYR A 110 20.63 1.49 11.26
N LEU A 111 19.48 1.77 11.89
CA LEU A 111 19.33 2.79 12.93
C LEU A 111 20.15 2.50 14.19
N LEU A 112 20.54 1.25 14.41
CA LEU A 112 21.44 0.81 15.49
C LEU A 112 22.88 0.58 15.02
N ASN A 113 23.15 0.77 13.73
CA ASN A 113 24.44 0.48 13.10
C ASN A 113 24.92 -0.99 13.26
N ILE A 114 24.01 -1.92 13.04
CA ILE A 114 24.23 -3.38 13.08
C ILE A 114 24.12 -3.92 11.66
N GLN A 115 25.19 -4.55 11.16
CA GLN A 115 25.28 -4.98 9.75
C GLN A 115 25.16 -6.50 9.51
N ASP A 116 24.84 -7.36 10.50
CA ASP A 116 25.08 -8.80 10.30
C ASP A 116 24.26 -9.78 11.15
N ARG A 117 24.22 -11.05 10.69
CA ARG A 117 23.35 -12.18 11.11
C ARG A 117 23.38 -12.57 12.61
N ASP A 118 24.27 -11.99 13.41
CA ASP A 118 24.27 -12.11 14.87
C ASP A 118 23.90 -10.77 15.51
N ALA A 119 22.67 -10.31 15.20
CA ALA A 119 22.16 -9.02 15.64
C ALA A 119 22.16 -8.90 17.16
N VAL A 120 21.91 -10.00 17.89
CA VAL A 120 21.86 -10.00 19.36
C VAL A 120 23.27 -9.86 19.96
N GLY A 121 24.26 -10.60 19.44
CA GLY A 121 25.65 -10.50 19.90
C GLY A 121 26.23 -9.11 19.66
N LYS A 122 25.99 -8.53 18.48
CA LYS A 122 26.45 -7.18 18.12
C LYS A 122 25.70 -6.07 18.84
N LEU A 123 24.39 -6.19 19.04
CA LEU A 123 23.62 -5.18 19.77
C LEU A 123 24.10 -5.05 21.23
N ARG A 124 24.54 -6.15 21.87
CA ARG A 124 25.20 -6.08 23.20
C ARG A 124 26.49 -5.27 23.14
N GLN A 125 27.28 -5.46 22.09
CA GLN A 125 28.53 -4.74 21.88
C GLN A 125 28.28 -3.25 21.58
N VAL A 126 27.29 -2.93 20.76
CA VAL A 126 26.86 -1.54 20.47
C VAL A 126 26.52 -0.81 21.76
N VAL A 127 25.76 -1.45 22.65
CA VAL A 127 25.43 -0.89 23.97
C VAL A 127 26.66 -0.72 24.86
N THR A 128 27.62 -1.64 24.84
CA THR A 128 28.85 -1.49 25.64
C THR A 128 29.82 -0.46 25.07
N ASP A 129 29.88 -0.33 23.76
CA ASP A 129 30.85 0.49 23.03
C ASP A 129 30.33 1.91 22.78
N GLY A 130 29.04 2.18 23.05
CA GLY A 130 28.41 3.50 22.93
C GLY A 130 28.33 3.99 21.49
N THR A 131 28.02 3.10 20.54
CA THR A 131 28.01 3.44 19.12
C THR A 131 26.79 4.26 18.71
N VAL A 132 27.01 5.22 17.80
CA VAL A 132 25.96 6.03 17.17
C VAL A 132 25.41 5.29 15.94
N GLY A 133 24.08 5.32 15.77
CA GLY A 133 23.33 4.71 14.69
C GLY A 133 23.45 5.41 13.34
N ASN A 134 23.12 4.71 12.24
CA ASN A 134 23.13 5.33 10.91
C ASN A 134 21.86 6.15 10.68
N ASN A 135 22.02 7.28 9.99
CA ASN A 135 20.92 8.17 9.65
C ASN A 135 20.22 7.68 8.37
N LEU A 136 18.90 7.86 8.30
CA LEU A 136 18.07 7.55 7.14
C LEU A 136 17.53 8.84 6.53
N THR A 137 17.56 8.96 5.21
CA THR A 137 16.87 10.02 4.47
C THR A 137 15.68 9.42 3.74
N LEU A 138 14.48 9.88 4.05
CA LEU A 138 13.23 9.44 3.44
C LEU A 138 12.92 10.22 2.16
N THR A 139 12.10 9.63 1.30
CA THR A 139 11.52 10.28 0.11
C THR A 139 10.38 11.24 0.46
N ILE A 140 9.86 11.15 1.68
CA ILE A 140 8.75 11.94 2.22
C ILE A 140 9.11 13.42 2.20
N ASP A 141 8.15 14.25 1.79
CA ASP A 141 8.14 15.69 2.05
C ASP A 141 7.21 15.96 3.24
N HIS A 142 7.79 16.36 4.37
CA HIS A 142 7.00 16.55 5.59
C HIS A 142 5.89 17.59 5.41
N ARG A 143 6.06 18.59 4.54
CA ARG A 143 5.06 19.65 4.33
C ARG A 143 3.83 19.08 3.62
N LEU A 144 4.05 18.26 2.58
CA LEU A 144 2.98 17.55 1.88
C LEU A 144 2.30 16.52 2.78
N GLN A 145 3.09 15.80 3.57
CA GLN A 145 2.59 14.85 4.55
C GLN A 145 1.63 15.52 5.55
N LEU A 146 2.05 16.64 6.15
CA LEU A 146 1.22 17.38 7.10
C LEU A 146 -0.08 17.89 6.47
N LEU A 147 -0.04 18.35 5.21
CA LEU A 147 -1.25 18.71 4.46
C LEU A 147 -2.16 17.50 4.27
N ALA A 148 -1.63 16.35 3.84
CA ALA A 148 -2.41 15.13 3.67
C ALA A 148 -3.06 14.66 4.98
N ASN A 149 -2.33 14.72 6.10
CA ASN A 149 -2.89 14.42 7.42
C ASN A 149 -4.00 15.40 7.81
N ASP A 150 -3.81 16.70 7.59
CA ASP A 150 -4.82 17.72 7.93
C ASP A 150 -6.13 17.53 7.15
N LEU A 151 -6.02 17.26 5.85
CA LEU A 151 -7.15 16.96 4.98
C LEU A 151 -7.90 15.68 5.37
N LEU A 152 -7.22 14.71 5.99
CA LEU A 152 -7.83 13.46 6.47
C LEU A 152 -8.42 13.54 7.86
N LYS A 153 -8.10 14.54 8.69
CA LYS A 153 -8.57 14.62 10.09
C LYS A 153 -10.06 14.35 10.31
N PRO A 154 -10.99 14.83 9.46
CA PRO A 154 -12.42 14.58 9.67
C PRO A 154 -12.91 13.23 9.12
N TYR A 155 -12.02 12.41 8.55
CA TYR A 155 -12.38 11.19 7.84
C TYR A 155 -11.62 9.96 8.36
N LEU A 156 -12.26 8.78 8.23
CA LEU A 156 -11.56 7.51 8.23
C LEU A 156 -11.08 7.25 6.79
N GLY A 157 -9.81 6.92 6.59
CA GLY A 157 -9.31 6.74 5.23
C GLY A 157 -7.79 6.89 5.10
N SER A 158 -7.36 7.10 3.85
CA SER A 158 -5.95 7.20 3.52
C SER A 158 -5.70 8.04 2.26
N ILE A 159 -4.51 8.64 2.21
CA ILE A 159 -3.95 9.34 1.07
C ILE A 159 -2.57 8.75 0.78
N VAL A 160 -2.28 8.50 -0.50
CA VAL A 160 -0.95 8.10 -0.98
C VAL A 160 -0.56 9.01 -2.14
N VAL A 161 0.65 9.59 -2.06
CA VAL A 161 1.23 10.41 -3.10
C VAL A 161 2.56 9.81 -3.54
N THR A 162 2.71 9.56 -4.84
CA THR A 162 3.95 8.97 -5.39
C THR A 162 4.46 9.72 -6.61
N ASP A 163 5.77 9.68 -6.82
CA ASP A 163 6.40 10.04 -8.09
C ASP A 163 6.27 8.84 -9.05
N ALA A 164 5.59 9.05 -10.18
CA ALA A 164 5.31 7.98 -11.14
C ALA A 164 6.58 7.44 -11.81
N LYS A 165 7.60 8.28 -11.97
CA LYS A 165 8.84 7.96 -12.72
C LYS A 165 9.84 7.19 -11.87
N THR A 166 9.88 7.47 -10.57
CA THR A 166 10.88 6.89 -9.66
C THR A 166 10.30 5.84 -8.73
N GLY A 167 9.02 5.91 -8.39
CA GLY A 167 8.42 5.12 -7.31
C GLY A 167 8.62 5.73 -5.92
N GLU A 168 9.19 6.93 -5.80
CA GLU A 168 9.28 7.62 -4.50
C GLU A 168 7.88 7.85 -3.91
N VAL A 169 7.69 7.47 -2.64
CA VAL A 169 6.49 7.85 -1.90
C VAL A 169 6.72 9.20 -1.23
N LEU A 170 6.00 10.23 -1.65
CA LEU A 170 6.19 11.62 -1.23
C LEU A 170 5.36 11.99 0.00
N ALA A 171 4.19 11.36 0.12
CA ALA A 171 3.35 11.41 1.31
C ALA A 171 2.50 10.14 1.39
N MET A 172 2.25 9.67 2.61
CA MET A 172 1.41 8.52 2.89
C MET A 172 0.72 8.73 4.24
N ALA A 173 -0.55 9.10 4.21
CA ALA A 173 -1.33 9.41 5.40
C ALA A 173 -2.41 8.35 5.62
N SER A 174 -2.68 8.05 6.89
CA SER A 174 -3.73 7.13 7.34
C SER A 174 -4.47 7.80 8.50
N SER A 175 -5.79 7.66 8.51
CA SER A 175 -6.66 8.23 9.54
C SER A 175 -7.72 7.20 9.98
N PRO A 176 -7.95 7.03 11.30
CA PRO A 176 -7.37 7.79 12.40
C PRO A 176 -5.92 7.40 12.65
N THR A 177 -5.24 8.23 13.43
CA THR A 177 -3.83 8.09 13.77
C THR A 177 -3.65 7.98 15.28
N PHE A 178 -2.42 7.71 15.71
CA PHE A 178 -2.00 7.65 17.11
C PHE A 178 -0.75 8.51 17.29
N ASP A 179 -0.40 8.80 18.55
CA ASP A 179 0.81 9.53 18.89
C ASP A 179 1.95 8.54 19.18
N SER A 180 2.99 8.52 18.35
CA SER A 180 4.13 7.61 18.50
C SER A 180 4.95 7.85 19.77
N ASP A 181 5.04 9.10 20.24
CA ASP A 181 5.86 9.45 21.42
C ASP A 181 5.20 9.02 22.73
N TRP A 182 3.87 8.85 22.70
CA TRP A 182 3.07 8.49 23.87
C TRP A 182 2.50 7.07 23.81
N ILE A 183 2.99 6.22 22.90
CA ILE A 183 2.45 4.87 22.64
C ILE A 183 2.29 4.05 23.93
N ASP A 184 3.24 4.15 24.85
CA ASP A 184 3.28 3.34 26.08
C ASP A 184 2.20 3.74 27.08
N GLN A 185 2.01 5.06 27.26
CA GLN A 185 0.97 5.61 28.13
C GLN A 185 -0.42 5.39 27.55
N ASN A 186 -0.48 5.29 26.23
CA ASN A 186 -1.71 5.36 25.47
C ASN A 186 -2.21 4.00 24.95
N TRP A 187 -1.41 2.95 25.11
CA TRP A 187 -1.65 1.66 24.50
C TRP A 187 -3.06 1.11 24.71
N SER A 188 -3.57 1.14 25.95
CA SER A 188 -4.88 0.57 26.29
C SER A 188 -6.03 1.24 25.53
N TRP A 189 -6.01 2.57 25.38
CA TRP A 189 -7.07 3.24 24.63
C TRP A 189 -6.91 3.05 23.12
N ILE A 190 -5.67 2.99 22.61
CA ILE A 190 -5.39 2.77 21.19
C ILE A 190 -5.92 1.42 20.72
N ILE A 191 -5.71 0.35 21.51
CA ILE A 191 -6.13 -1.01 21.13
C ILE A 191 -7.64 -1.26 21.34
N GLU A 192 -8.27 -0.51 22.23
CA GLU A 192 -9.72 -0.58 22.49
C GLU A 192 -10.53 0.26 21.50
N ASP A 193 -9.87 1.16 20.76
CA ASP A 193 -10.51 2.02 19.77
C ASP A 193 -11.00 1.21 18.56
N GLN A 194 -12.32 1.19 18.39
CA GLN A 194 -13.01 0.48 17.31
C GLN A 194 -12.67 1.02 15.92
N THR A 195 -12.12 2.23 15.83
CA THR A 195 -11.66 2.82 14.57
C THR A 195 -10.26 2.34 14.16
N ALA A 196 -9.63 1.44 14.93
CA ALA A 196 -8.35 0.80 14.60
C ALA A 196 -7.25 1.81 14.20
N PRO A 197 -6.82 2.72 15.10
CA PRO A 197 -5.84 3.76 14.80
C PRO A 197 -4.45 3.22 14.43
N LEU A 198 -4.07 2.01 14.87
CA LEU A 198 -2.79 1.38 14.50
C LEU A 198 -2.77 0.84 13.06
N LEU A 199 -3.93 0.65 12.42
CA LEU A 199 -3.99 0.13 11.06
C LEU A 199 -3.44 1.17 10.08
N ASN A 200 -2.38 0.82 9.36
CA ASN A 200 -1.92 1.63 8.25
C ASN A 200 -2.83 1.38 7.04
N ARG A 201 -3.86 2.22 6.88
CA ARG A 201 -4.85 2.11 5.81
C ARG A 201 -4.27 2.28 4.42
N ALA A 202 -3.13 2.97 4.29
CA ALA A 202 -2.47 3.18 3.01
C ALA A 202 -1.94 1.89 2.39
N THR A 203 -1.36 1.01 3.22
CA THR A 203 -0.67 -0.20 2.76
C THR A 203 -1.37 -1.49 3.17
N GLN A 204 -2.06 -1.50 4.32
CA GLN A 204 -2.71 -2.68 4.89
C GLN A 204 -4.24 -2.64 4.77
N GLY A 205 -4.83 -1.47 4.55
CA GLY A 205 -6.24 -1.32 4.27
C GLY A 205 -6.60 -1.97 2.93
N LEU A 206 -7.67 -2.77 2.92
CA LEU A 206 -8.21 -3.41 1.73
C LEU A 206 -9.67 -2.99 1.57
N TYR A 207 -10.02 -2.56 0.37
CA TYR A 207 -11.32 -1.94 0.11
C TYR A 207 -11.84 -2.34 -1.26
N ALA A 208 -13.16 -2.37 -1.40
CA ALA A 208 -13.77 -2.43 -2.71
C ALA A 208 -13.39 -1.16 -3.51
N PRO A 209 -12.81 -1.29 -4.72
CA PRO A 209 -12.34 -0.15 -5.50
C PRO A 209 -13.47 0.64 -6.17
N GLY A 210 -14.59 -0.03 -6.47
CA GLY A 210 -15.58 0.52 -7.39
C GLY A 210 -14.92 0.94 -8.71
N SER A 211 -15.34 2.08 -9.26
CA SER A 211 -14.94 2.48 -10.61
C SER A 211 -13.46 2.81 -10.82
N VAL A 212 -12.60 2.89 -9.78
CA VAL A 212 -11.15 3.06 -10.03
C VAL A 212 -10.49 1.82 -10.64
N VAL A 213 -11.07 0.62 -10.44
CA VAL A 213 -10.55 -0.61 -11.06
C VAL A 213 -10.74 -0.63 -12.58
N LYS A 214 -11.63 0.20 -13.11
CA LYS A 214 -11.87 0.31 -14.57
C LYS A 214 -10.61 0.70 -15.34
N LEU A 215 -9.62 1.31 -14.67
CA LEU A 215 -8.30 1.57 -15.27
C LEU A 215 -7.58 0.26 -15.62
N ILE A 216 -7.65 -0.76 -14.76
CA ILE A 216 -7.09 -2.10 -15.03
C ILE A 216 -7.87 -2.76 -16.18
N SER A 217 -9.20 -2.70 -16.12
CA SER A 217 -10.07 -3.26 -17.16
C SER A 217 -9.89 -2.57 -18.52
N ALA A 218 -9.63 -1.26 -18.53
CA ALA A 218 -9.35 -0.50 -19.75
C ALA A 218 -8.09 -1.01 -20.44
N VAL A 219 -7.00 -1.26 -19.69
CA VAL A 219 -5.78 -1.85 -20.24
C VAL A 219 -6.06 -3.23 -20.84
N ALA A 220 -6.85 -4.07 -20.16
CA ALA A 220 -7.22 -5.38 -20.67
C ALA A 220 -8.03 -5.31 -21.97
N ILE A 221 -8.95 -4.34 -22.08
CA ILE A 221 -9.75 -4.08 -23.29
C ILE A 221 -8.87 -3.54 -24.43
N GLN A 222 -7.92 -2.64 -24.14
CA GLN A 222 -6.99 -2.12 -25.14
C GLN A 222 -6.10 -3.21 -25.74
N GLU A 223 -5.71 -4.21 -24.94
CA GLU A 223 -4.80 -5.28 -25.37
C GLU A 223 -5.47 -6.52 -25.96
N SER A 224 -6.78 -6.68 -25.79
CA SER A 224 -7.49 -7.88 -26.27
C SER A 224 -7.74 -7.90 -27.77
N GLY A 225 -7.62 -6.74 -28.44
CA GLY A 225 -7.88 -6.61 -29.88
C GLY A 225 -9.35 -6.73 -30.27
N ILE A 226 -10.28 -6.72 -29.30
CA ILE A 226 -11.72 -6.74 -29.55
C ILE A 226 -12.20 -5.41 -30.12
N ASP A 227 -13.38 -5.42 -30.74
CA ASP A 227 -14.09 -4.19 -31.06
C ASP A 227 -14.50 -3.46 -29.77
N GLN A 228 -14.09 -2.19 -29.66
CA GLN A 228 -14.38 -1.35 -28.49
C GLN A 228 -15.72 -0.61 -28.62
N SER A 229 -16.41 -0.71 -29.75
CA SER A 229 -17.73 -0.09 -29.96
C SER A 229 -18.81 -0.74 -29.10
N TYR A 230 -19.67 0.03 -28.45
CA TYR A 230 -20.78 -0.47 -27.64
C TYR A 230 -21.99 0.46 -27.73
N VAL A 231 -23.18 -0.12 -27.82
CA VAL A 231 -24.44 0.62 -27.77
C VAL A 231 -24.97 0.53 -26.36
N ASP A 232 -24.79 1.60 -25.60
CA ASP A 232 -25.26 1.70 -24.22
C ASP A 232 -26.76 1.99 -24.17
N THR A 233 -27.52 1.03 -23.64
CA THR A 233 -28.96 1.14 -23.37
C THR A 233 -29.29 1.43 -21.90
N GLY A 234 -28.28 1.73 -21.08
CA GLY A 234 -28.39 1.94 -19.63
C GLY A 234 -28.45 0.67 -18.77
N GLU A 235 -28.71 -0.49 -19.39
CA GLU A 235 -28.73 -1.81 -18.78
C GLU A 235 -28.02 -2.83 -19.67
N GLU A 236 -27.23 -3.72 -19.08
CA GLU A 236 -26.59 -4.87 -19.72
C GLU A 236 -26.98 -6.15 -18.99
N MET A 237 -27.59 -7.10 -19.70
CA MET A 237 -28.05 -8.37 -19.12
C MET A 237 -26.99 -9.46 -19.25
N VAL A 238 -26.48 -9.95 -18.13
CA VAL A 238 -25.48 -11.02 -18.08
C VAL A 238 -26.08 -12.23 -17.39
N THR A 239 -26.33 -13.30 -18.16
CA THR A 239 -26.95 -14.55 -17.68
C THR A 239 -28.17 -14.34 -16.75
N GLY A 240 -29.04 -13.39 -17.13
CA GLY A 240 -30.27 -13.07 -16.41
C GLY A 240 -30.11 -12.08 -15.25
N TYR A 241 -28.90 -11.57 -14.99
CA TYR A 241 -28.64 -10.52 -14.01
C TYR A 241 -28.45 -9.15 -14.70
N PRO A 242 -29.21 -8.10 -14.31
CA PRO A 242 -29.07 -6.78 -14.89
C PRO A 242 -27.92 -5.99 -14.23
N PHE A 243 -27.02 -5.48 -15.06
CA PHE A 243 -26.06 -4.45 -14.67
C PHE A 243 -26.49 -3.10 -15.20
N VAL A 244 -26.56 -2.09 -14.31
CA VAL A 244 -27.07 -0.76 -14.67
C VAL A 244 -26.00 0.32 -14.52
N ASN A 245 -26.12 1.35 -15.34
CA ASN A 245 -25.35 2.57 -15.17
C ASN A 245 -25.82 3.35 -13.94
N TYR A 246 -24.91 4.14 -13.38
CA TYR A 246 -25.25 5.08 -12.31
C TYR A 246 -26.40 5.99 -12.76
N ASN A 247 -27.39 6.20 -11.87
CA ASN A 247 -28.64 6.92 -12.14
C ASN A 247 -29.45 6.41 -13.36
N ASN A 248 -29.27 5.16 -13.78
CA ASN A 248 -29.92 4.57 -14.96
C ASN A 248 -29.66 5.38 -16.26
N ALA A 249 -28.47 5.98 -16.36
CA ALA A 249 -28.09 6.80 -17.51
C ALA A 249 -27.92 5.94 -18.78
N VAL A 250 -28.30 6.52 -19.92
CA VAL A 250 -28.17 5.93 -21.26
C VAL A 250 -27.24 6.79 -22.08
N TYR A 251 -26.17 6.21 -22.62
CA TYR A 251 -25.12 6.96 -23.34
C TYR A 251 -25.11 6.75 -24.86
N GLY A 252 -25.88 5.79 -25.39
CA GLY A 252 -25.92 5.50 -26.82
C GLY A 252 -24.62 4.87 -27.32
N GLU A 253 -24.20 5.21 -28.55
CA GLU A 253 -22.96 4.67 -29.12
C GLU A 253 -21.72 5.25 -28.43
N ILE A 254 -21.00 4.40 -27.71
CA ILE A 254 -19.79 4.75 -26.97
C ILE A 254 -18.65 3.78 -27.27
N GLY A 255 -17.43 4.27 -27.09
CA GLY A 255 -16.21 3.44 -27.03
C GLY A 255 -15.55 3.57 -25.66
N LEU A 256 -14.36 2.97 -25.49
CA LEU A 256 -13.64 2.94 -24.21
C LEU A 256 -13.47 4.32 -23.58
N ARG A 257 -13.04 5.32 -24.36
CA ARG A 257 -12.88 6.71 -23.89
C ARG A 257 -14.16 7.26 -23.27
N GLN A 258 -15.29 7.16 -23.97
CA GLN A 258 -16.57 7.66 -23.46
C GLN A 258 -17.07 6.83 -22.27
N ALA A 259 -16.83 5.53 -22.27
CA ALA A 259 -17.14 4.66 -21.14
C ALA A 259 -16.35 5.04 -19.88
N LEU A 260 -15.10 5.49 -20.01
CA LEU A 260 -14.30 6.01 -18.90
C LEU A 260 -14.83 7.36 -18.40
N ILE A 261 -15.06 8.31 -19.32
CA ILE A 261 -15.60 9.66 -19.02
C ILE A 261 -16.92 9.55 -18.25
N HIS A 262 -17.86 8.76 -18.76
CA HIS A 262 -19.17 8.55 -18.14
C HIS A 262 -19.17 7.47 -17.05
N SER A 263 -18.03 6.79 -16.85
CA SER A 263 -17.90 5.66 -15.93
C SER A 263 -19.00 4.59 -16.15
N ALA A 264 -19.32 4.27 -17.41
CA ALA A 264 -20.43 3.38 -17.79
C ALA A 264 -20.19 1.92 -17.36
N ASN A 265 -20.98 1.39 -16.42
CA ASN A 265 -20.81 0.04 -15.88
C ASN A 265 -21.14 -1.04 -16.92
N THR A 266 -22.23 -0.84 -17.65
CA THR A 266 -22.74 -1.68 -18.75
C THR A 266 -21.65 -1.96 -19.80
N TYR A 267 -20.88 -0.95 -20.19
CA TYR A 267 -19.75 -1.09 -21.11
C TYR A 267 -18.71 -2.09 -20.59
N PHE A 268 -18.24 -1.89 -19.35
CA PHE A 268 -17.22 -2.78 -18.76
C PHE A 268 -17.77 -4.18 -18.50
N ALA A 269 -19.03 -4.29 -18.08
CA ALA A 269 -19.73 -5.56 -17.93
C ALA A 269 -19.77 -6.32 -19.27
N ASN A 270 -20.16 -5.68 -20.38
CA ASN A 270 -20.20 -6.31 -21.69
C ASN A 270 -18.80 -6.66 -22.21
N LYS A 271 -17.88 -5.70 -22.19
CA LYS A 271 -16.55 -5.86 -22.80
C LYS A 271 -15.68 -6.84 -22.03
N SER A 272 -15.81 -6.95 -20.71
CA SER A 272 -15.06 -7.95 -19.94
C SER A 272 -15.39 -9.38 -20.32
N LEU A 273 -16.63 -9.69 -20.71
CA LEU A 273 -17.01 -11.02 -21.21
C LEU A 273 -16.34 -11.35 -22.55
N GLN A 274 -16.15 -10.35 -23.41
CA GLN A 274 -15.44 -10.52 -24.69
C GLN A 274 -13.93 -10.67 -24.49
N VAL A 275 -13.35 -9.95 -23.50
CA VAL A 275 -11.95 -10.07 -23.10
C VAL A 275 -11.67 -11.44 -22.46
N GLY A 276 -12.59 -11.92 -21.62
CA GLY A 276 -12.47 -13.16 -20.88
C GLY A 276 -11.65 -13.06 -19.58
N ALA A 277 -11.95 -13.95 -18.63
CA ALA A 277 -11.35 -13.92 -17.28
C ALA A 277 -9.82 -14.10 -17.29
N ASP A 278 -9.27 -14.89 -18.21
CA ASP A 278 -7.84 -15.17 -18.27
C ASP A 278 -7.01 -13.92 -18.58
N LYS A 279 -7.44 -13.13 -19.58
CA LYS A 279 -6.75 -11.88 -19.93
C LYS A 279 -6.96 -10.81 -18.86
N MET A 280 -8.12 -10.77 -18.22
CA MET A 280 -8.36 -9.90 -17.06
C MET A 280 -7.44 -10.25 -15.89
N ALA A 281 -7.26 -11.54 -15.58
CA ALA A 281 -6.35 -12.03 -14.55
C ALA A 281 -4.88 -11.70 -14.88
N GLU A 282 -4.45 -11.93 -16.12
CA GLU A 282 -3.10 -11.60 -16.61
C GLU A 282 -2.78 -10.12 -16.40
N VAL A 283 -3.68 -9.23 -16.83
CA VAL A 283 -3.49 -7.77 -16.72
C VAL A 283 -3.51 -7.34 -15.26
N ALA A 284 -4.46 -7.84 -14.46
CA ALA A 284 -4.51 -7.55 -13.02
C ALA A 284 -3.23 -8.00 -12.30
N GLY A 285 -2.70 -9.17 -12.64
CA GLY A 285 -1.44 -9.68 -12.10
C GLY A 285 -0.24 -8.79 -12.43
N ARG A 286 -0.15 -8.25 -13.66
CA ARG A 286 0.89 -7.27 -14.01
C ARG A 286 0.80 -5.98 -13.19
N PHE A 287 -0.40 -5.60 -12.72
CA PHE A 287 -0.63 -4.52 -11.77
C PHE A 287 -0.42 -4.92 -10.30
N MET A 288 0.17 -6.09 -10.04
CA MET A 288 0.41 -6.64 -8.69
C MET A 288 -0.86 -6.99 -7.90
N ILE A 289 -2.02 -7.10 -8.57
CA ILE A 289 -3.23 -7.64 -7.94
C ILE A 289 -3.04 -9.14 -7.75
N GLY A 290 -3.17 -9.63 -6.52
CA GLY A 290 -2.87 -11.00 -6.13
C GLY A 290 -1.47 -11.20 -5.55
N GLU A 291 -0.61 -10.17 -5.62
CA GLU A 291 0.77 -10.20 -5.14
C GLU A 291 0.98 -9.26 -3.95
N ILE A 292 2.03 -9.52 -3.17
CA ILE A 292 2.49 -8.59 -2.12
C ILE A 292 3.42 -7.58 -2.78
N ILE A 293 3.12 -6.29 -2.64
CA ILE A 293 3.96 -5.22 -3.18
C ILE A 293 5.24 -5.14 -2.32
N PRO A 294 6.43 -5.32 -2.90
CA PRO A 294 7.68 -5.09 -2.18
C PRO A 294 7.81 -3.61 -1.79
N PHE A 295 7.83 -3.32 -0.49
CA PHE A 295 7.88 -1.97 0.04
C PHE A 295 8.60 -1.95 1.40
N ASP A 296 9.03 -0.77 1.85
CA ASP A 296 9.70 -0.55 3.14
C ASP A 296 8.83 -0.90 4.35
N LEU A 297 7.50 -0.86 4.18
CA LEU A 297 6.51 -1.18 5.21
C LEU A 297 5.66 -2.38 4.79
N SER A 298 5.05 -3.04 5.76
CA SER A 298 4.12 -4.15 5.52
C SER A 298 2.96 -3.72 4.62
N THR A 299 2.71 -4.50 3.58
CA THR A 299 1.60 -4.30 2.64
C THR A 299 0.64 -5.49 2.69
N ALA A 300 -0.66 -5.21 2.66
CA ALA A 300 -1.66 -6.23 2.39
C ALA A 300 -1.66 -6.62 0.90
N ARG A 301 -2.04 -7.87 0.64
CA ARG A 301 -2.20 -8.40 -0.71
C ARG A 301 -3.57 -7.98 -1.25
N SER A 302 -3.59 -7.12 -2.27
CA SER A 302 -4.80 -6.87 -3.05
C SER A 302 -5.26 -8.15 -3.75
N SER A 303 -6.56 -8.30 -3.98
CA SER A 303 -7.13 -9.49 -4.60
C SER A 303 -8.18 -9.13 -5.65
N SER A 304 -8.32 -10.01 -6.64
CA SER A 304 -9.44 -10.00 -7.59
C SER A 304 -9.97 -11.42 -7.74
N PRO A 305 -11.24 -11.58 -8.17
CA PRO A 305 -11.83 -12.89 -8.35
C PRO A 305 -11.43 -13.56 -9.67
N TYR A 306 -10.69 -12.87 -10.56
CA TYR A 306 -10.42 -13.37 -11.91
C TYR A 306 -9.71 -14.72 -11.88
N GLN A 307 -10.39 -15.74 -12.40
CA GLN A 307 -9.88 -17.09 -12.57
C GLN A 307 -10.52 -17.73 -13.79
N SER A 308 -9.80 -18.64 -14.45
CA SER A 308 -10.31 -19.36 -15.61
C SER A 308 -11.61 -20.11 -15.26
N GLY A 309 -12.64 -19.95 -16.10
CA GLY A 309 -13.95 -20.59 -15.89
C GLY A 309 -14.82 -19.96 -14.79
N MET A 310 -14.49 -18.77 -14.29
CA MET A 310 -15.38 -17.96 -13.46
C MET A 310 -16.72 -17.69 -14.17
N ALA A 311 -17.80 -17.56 -13.40
CA ALA A 311 -19.11 -17.21 -13.93
C ALA A 311 -19.12 -15.81 -14.56
N ASP A 312 -19.84 -15.65 -15.67
CA ASP A 312 -19.93 -14.40 -16.42
C ASP A 312 -20.41 -13.22 -15.56
N VAL A 313 -21.36 -13.45 -14.63
CA VAL A 313 -21.84 -12.38 -13.71
C VAL A 313 -20.69 -11.88 -12.82
N ASP A 314 -19.89 -12.80 -12.28
CA ASP A 314 -18.80 -12.44 -11.38
C ASP A 314 -17.68 -11.72 -12.14
N LEU A 315 -17.37 -12.16 -13.37
CA LEU A 315 -16.43 -11.50 -14.26
C LEU A 315 -16.90 -10.08 -14.60
N ALA A 316 -18.16 -9.93 -14.99
CA ALA A 316 -18.76 -8.64 -15.30
C ALA A 316 -18.73 -7.72 -14.08
N ALA A 317 -19.19 -8.16 -12.91
CA ALA A 317 -19.16 -7.37 -11.68
C ALA A 317 -17.74 -6.92 -11.30
N ALA A 318 -16.77 -7.84 -11.34
CA ALA A 318 -15.38 -7.55 -11.00
C ALA A 318 -14.75 -6.50 -11.93
N SER A 319 -15.12 -6.50 -13.21
CA SER A 319 -14.57 -5.60 -14.24
C SER A 319 -14.80 -4.11 -13.97
N PHE A 320 -15.82 -3.77 -13.19
CA PHE A 320 -16.11 -2.38 -12.81
C PHE A 320 -16.07 -2.15 -11.29
N GLY A 321 -15.54 -3.12 -10.54
CA GLY A 321 -15.20 -2.99 -9.13
C GLY A 321 -16.29 -3.37 -8.15
N GLN A 322 -17.29 -4.13 -8.61
CA GLN A 322 -18.25 -4.83 -7.75
C GLN A 322 -17.81 -6.29 -7.52
N GLY A 323 -18.42 -6.94 -6.53
CA GLY A 323 -18.04 -8.30 -6.12
C GLY A 323 -16.94 -8.30 -5.06
N THR A 324 -15.99 -9.22 -5.18
CA THR A 324 -15.00 -9.52 -4.12
C THR A 324 -13.60 -8.97 -4.38
N THR A 325 -13.44 -8.08 -5.36
CA THR A 325 -12.17 -7.36 -5.62
C THR A 325 -11.86 -6.42 -4.45
N MET A 326 -10.67 -6.56 -3.88
CA MET A 326 -10.21 -5.74 -2.76
C MET A 326 -8.82 -5.20 -3.04
N VAL A 327 -8.63 -3.89 -2.93
CA VAL A 327 -7.35 -3.23 -3.25
C VAL A 327 -6.90 -2.31 -2.11
N SER A 328 -5.58 -2.14 -1.99
CA SER A 328 -5.01 -1.12 -1.11
C SER A 328 -4.83 0.23 -1.81
N PRO A 329 -4.86 1.35 -1.08
CA PRO A 329 -4.57 2.67 -1.63
C PRO A 329 -3.19 2.76 -2.30
N LEU A 330 -2.16 2.15 -1.71
CA LEU A 330 -0.83 2.05 -2.32
C LEU A 330 -0.89 1.36 -3.69
N ASN A 331 -1.61 0.23 -3.79
CA ASN A 331 -1.71 -0.48 -5.07
C ASN A 331 -2.38 0.39 -6.15
N MET A 332 -3.44 1.13 -5.79
CA MET A 332 -4.11 2.01 -6.74
C MET A 332 -3.28 3.25 -7.12
N ALA A 333 -2.45 3.77 -6.20
CA ALA A 333 -1.46 4.79 -6.54
C ALA A 333 -0.44 4.27 -7.56
N LEU A 334 0.03 3.02 -7.40
CA LEU A 334 0.92 2.39 -8.39
C LEU A 334 0.24 2.12 -9.73
N VAL A 335 -1.05 1.72 -9.75
CA VAL A 335 -1.83 1.57 -11.00
C VAL A 335 -1.84 2.89 -11.77
N THR A 336 -2.18 3.99 -11.10
CA THR A 336 -2.18 5.32 -11.72
C THR A 336 -0.78 5.77 -12.11
N GLY A 337 0.23 5.50 -11.29
CA GLY A 337 1.64 5.79 -11.58
C GLY A 337 2.15 5.06 -12.80
N THR A 338 1.72 3.81 -12.99
CA THR A 338 2.05 3.01 -14.18
C THR A 338 1.51 3.67 -15.44
N ILE A 339 0.26 4.14 -15.43
CA ILE A 339 -0.37 4.80 -16.57
C ILE A 339 0.33 6.13 -16.85
N ALA A 340 0.61 6.91 -15.80
CA ALA A 340 1.34 8.17 -15.92
C ALA A 340 2.78 7.97 -16.45
N ASN A 341 3.44 6.89 -16.03
CA ASN A 341 4.81 6.54 -16.42
C ASN A 341 4.89 5.75 -17.74
N GLY A 342 3.89 5.85 -18.61
CA GLY A 342 3.94 5.25 -19.95
C GLY A 342 3.91 3.71 -19.94
N GLY A 343 3.26 3.10 -18.96
CA GLY A 343 3.00 1.66 -18.89
C GLY A 343 3.94 0.87 -17.99
N THR A 344 4.93 1.51 -17.37
CA THR A 344 5.91 0.88 -16.49
C THR A 344 5.61 1.16 -15.01
N MET A 345 5.36 0.12 -14.24
CA MET A 345 5.14 0.21 -12.79
C MET A 345 6.47 0.27 -12.05
N MET A 346 6.71 1.34 -11.31
CA MET A 346 7.90 1.49 -10.46
C MET A 346 7.67 0.85 -9.09
N LYS A 347 8.73 0.25 -8.54
CA LYS A 347 8.73 -0.28 -7.17
C LYS A 347 8.69 0.88 -6.18
N PRO A 348 7.69 0.94 -5.27
CA PRO A 348 7.63 2.01 -4.31
C PRO A 348 8.76 1.90 -3.28
N TYR A 349 9.22 3.04 -2.78
CA TYR A 349 10.14 3.07 -1.64
C TYR A 349 10.01 4.35 -0.79
N LEU A 350 10.38 4.23 0.48
CA LEU A 350 10.44 5.34 1.46
C LEU A 350 11.86 5.76 1.78
N VAL A 351 12.81 4.83 1.95
CA VAL A 351 14.19 5.19 2.31
C VAL A 351 15.03 5.40 1.05
N SER A 352 15.42 6.65 0.81
CA SER A 352 16.25 7.04 -0.34
C SER A 352 17.73 6.81 -0.07
N GLU A 353 18.22 7.17 1.11
CA GLU A 353 19.64 7.09 1.47
C GLU A 353 19.84 6.67 2.92
N ILE A 354 20.99 6.04 3.18
CA ILE A 354 21.46 5.68 4.51
C ILE A 354 22.88 6.23 4.65
N HIS A 355 23.12 7.00 5.71
CA HIS A 355 24.41 7.62 6.00
C HIS A 355 24.95 7.16 7.34
N SER A 356 26.27 6.97 7.42
CA SER A 356 26.96 6.77 8.69
C SER A 356 26.78 7.99 9.61
N PRO A 357 27.00 7.88 10.92
CA PRO A 357 27.05 9.03 11.82
C PRO A 357 28.01 10.14 11.37
N GLN A 358 29.08 9.78 10.63
CA GLN A 358 30.07 10.72 10.10
C GLN A 358 29.66 11.35 8.75
N GLY A 359 28.44 11.08 8.26
CA GLY A 359 27.89 11.61 7.02
C GLY A 359 28.26 10.85 5.74
N SER A 360 29.11 9.83 5.81
CA SER A 360 29.45 8.99 4.63
C SER A 360 28.24 8.18 4.15
N LEU A 361 28.03 8.11 2.83
CA LEU A 361 26.95 7.34 2.22
C LEU A 361 27.21 5.84 2.36
N ILE A 362 26.30 5.11 3.01
CA ILE A 362 26.34 3.65 3.17
C ILE A 362 25.53 2.98 2.06
N ARG A 363 24.32 3.49 1.80
CA ARG A 363 23.41 2.93 0.80
C ARG A 363 22.59 4.03 0.17
N ARG A 364 22.39 3.94 -1.15
CA ARG A 364 21.43 4.72 -1.91
C ARG A 364 20.47 3.77 -2.60
N THR A 365 19.18 4.02 -2.46
CA THR A 365 18.13 3.32 -3.19
C THR A 365 18.08 3.88 -4.61
N THR A 366 18.09 2.98 -5.61
CA THR A 366 17.95 3.34 -7.02
C THR A 366 16.56 2.93 -7.49
N PRO A 367 15.82 3.79 -8.22
CA PRO A 367 14.53 3.44 -8.82
C PRO A 367 14.60 2.11 -9.58
N GLU A 368 13.63 1.23 -9.32
CA GLU A 368 13.56 -0.12 -9.87
C GLU A 368 12.21 -0.32 -10.55
N VAL A 369 12.21 -0.91 -11.74
CA VAL A 369 10.98 -1.34 -12.41
C VAL A 369 10.44 -2.57 -11.69
N LEU A 370 9.21 -2.48 -11.20
CA LEU A 370 8.50 -3.60 -10.57
C LEU A 370 7.83 -4.48 -11.62
N SER A 371 7.20 -3.88 -12.63
CA SER A 371 6.45 -4.60 -13.65
C SER A 371 6.30 -3.76 -14.93
N GLU A 372 6.40 -4.40 -16.09
CA GLU A 372 6.06 -3.80 -17.39
C GLU A 372 4.61 -4.16 -17.72
N VAL A 373 3.69 -3.20 -17.56
CA VAL A 373 2.27 -3.49 -17.51
C VAL A 373 1.58 -3.30 -18.84
N THR A 374 1.92 -2.26 -19.60
CA THR A 374 1.36 -2.11 -20.95
C THR A 374 2.30 -1.27 -21.82
N SER A 375 2.01 -1.22 -23.12
CA SER A 375 2.80 -0.38 -24.03
C SER A 375 2.60 1.11 -23.74
N ARG A 376 3.63 1.91 -23.99
CA ARG A 376 3.56 3.38 -23.91
C ARG A 376 2.38 3.96 -24.67
N ARG A 377 2.09 3.44 -25.88
CA ARG A 377 0.93 3.88 -26.67
C ARG A 377 -0.40 3.70 -25.91
N ASN A 378 -0.64 2.52 -25.34
CA ASN A 378 -1.87 2.27 -24.58
C ASN A 378 -1.95 3.14 -23.32
N ALA A 379 -0.83 3.29 -22.62
CA ALA A 379 -0.74 4.13 -21.43
C ALA A 379 -1.00 5.61 -21.75
N ASP A 380 -0.43 6.14 -22.84
CA ASP A 380 -0.63 7.52 -23.28
C ASP A 380 -2.10 7.78 -23.72
N GLU A 381 -2.73 6.80 -24.39
CA GLU A 381 -4.16 6.85 -24.71
C GLU A 381 -5.01 6.89 -23.44
N LEU A 382 -4.74 6.00 -22.48
CA LEU A 382 -5.47 5.95 -21.21
C LEU A 382 -5.22 7.19 -20.34
N ARG A 383 -4.00 7.75 -20.38
CA ARG A 383 -3.64 9.02 -19.75
C ARG A 383 -4.51 10.17 -20.29
N ALA A 384 -4.65 10.27 -21.61
CA ALA A 384 -5.50 11.28 -22.24
C ALA A 384 -6.98 11.08 -21.92
N ASP A 385 -7.44 9.84 -21.80
CA ASP A 385 -8.81 9.52 -21.38
C ASP A 385 -9.04 9.88 -19.90
N MET A 386 -8.07 9.63 -19.02
CA MET A 386 -8.11 10.05 -17.61
C MET A 386 -8.15 11.57 -17.46
N GLN A 387 -7.49 12.33 -18.34
CA GLN A 387 -7.61 13.80 -18.36
C GLN A 387 -9.04 14.24 -18.73
N ALA A 388 -9.63 13.60 -19.73
CA ALA A 388 -11.01 13.88 -20.14
C ALA A 388 -12.05 13.52 -19.06
N VAL A 389 -11.78 12.52 -18.20
CA VAL A 389 -12.65 12.18 -17.05
C VAL A 389 -12.74 13.33 -16.03
N ILE A 390 -11.63 14.06 -15.84
CA ILE A 390 -11.53 15.09 -14.80
C ILE A 390 -12.08 16.43 -15.27
N GLU A 391 -12.16 16.67 -16.58
CA GLU A 391 -12.84 17.84 -17.16
C GLU A 391 -14.26 17.98 -16.60
N GLY A 392 -14.49 19.00 -15.76
CA GLY A 392 -15.78 19.25 -15.11
C GLY A 392 -15.96 18.62 -13.71
N THR A 393 -14.93 17.97 -13.16
CA THR A 393 -14.91 17.50 -11.75
C THR A 393 -14.22 18.50 -10.83
N SER A 394 -14.40 18.35 -9.51
CA SER A 394 -13.75 19.20 -8.49
C SER A 394 -12.23 19.00 -8.40
N ALA A 395 -11.70 17.91 -8.97
CA ALA A 395 -10.26 17.64 -9.03
C ALA A 395 -9.55 18.35 -10.20
N ALA A 396 -10.29 19.01 -11.09
CA ALA A 396 -9.71 19.76 -12.18
C ALA A 396 -8.94 20.98 -11.65
N ILE A 397 -7.73 21.17 -12.16
CA ILE A 397 -6.94 22.37 -11.93
C ILE A 397 -6.84 23.12 -13.27
N TRP A 398 -7.09 24.43 -13.25
CA TRP A 398 -7.07 25.24 -14.46
C TRP A 398 -5.68 25.37 -15.09
N SER A 399 -4.62 25.30 -14.28
CA SER A 399 -3.23 25.49 -14.70
C SER A 399 -2.51 24.21 -15.14
N ALA A 400 -3.08 23.02 -14.94
CA ALA A 400 -2.43 21.75 -15.25
C ALA A 400 -3.42 20.71 -15.77
N PRO A 401 -3.05 19.88 -16.78
CA PRO A 401 -3.94 18.87 -17.32
C PRO A 401 -3.96 17.61 -16.43
N VAL A 402 -4.58 17.76 -15.25
CA VAL A 402 -4.78 16.68 -14.27
C VAL A 402 -5.62 15.56 -14.89
N GLY A 403 -5.15 14.33 -14.75
CA GLY A 403 -5.92 13.14 -15.11
C GLY A 403 -6.30 12.34 -13.87
N GLY A 404 -7.42 11.62 -13.94
CA GLY A 404 -7.85 10.80 -12.81
C GLY A 404 -9.12 10.00 -13.05
N LYS A 405 -9.51 9.27 -12.02
CA LYS A 405 -10.71 8.46 -11.98
C LYS A 405 -11.33 8.52 -10.59
N THR A 406 -12.62 8.82 -10.55
CA THR A 406 -13.44 8.70 -9.35
C THR A 406 -13.95 7.27 -9.20
N GLY A 407 -14.11 6.83 -7.95
CA GLY A 407 -14.75 5.58 -7.60
C GLY A 407 -15.71 5.76 -6.43
N THR A 408 -16.76 4.96 -6.45
CA THR A 408 -17.69 4.83 -5.34
C THR A 408 -17.98 3.36 -5.22
N ALA A 409 -17.69 2.78 -4.06
CA ALA A 409 -18.00 1.39 -3.77
C ALA A 409 -18.97 1.34 -2.59
N GLU A 410 -19.97 0.48 -2.67
CA GLU A 410 -20.94 0.31 -1.59
C GLU A 410 -20.24 -0.24 -0.33
N ALA A 411 -20.57 0.33 0.81
CA ALA A 411 -20.14 -0.10 2.14
C ALA A 411 -21.37 -0.48 2.98
N GLN A 412 -21.19 -0.66 4.28
CA GLN A 412 -22.29 -1.02 5.18
C GLN A 412 -23.27 0.14 5.38
N ASP A 413 -24.52 -0.18 5.75
CA ASP A 413 -25.57 0.78 6.13
C ASP A 413 -25.90 1.86 5.09
N GLY A 414 -25.74 1.54 3.81
CA GLY A 414 -26.01 2.47 2.71
C GLY A 414 -24.95 3.57 2.54
N LEU A 415 -23.82 3.44 3.23
CA LEU A 415 -22.64 4.28 3.06
C LEU A 415 -21.78 3.78 1.90
N VAL A 416 -20.79 4.57 1.51
CA VAL A 416 -19.88 4.24 0.42
C VAL A 416 -18.41 4.48 0.79
N HIS A 417 -17.51 3.71 0.21
CA HIS A 417 -16.11 4.09 0.11
C HIS A 417 -15.94 5.07 -1.05
N ALA A 418 -15.53 6.30 -0.74
CA ALA A 418 -15.31 7.35 -1.71
C ALA A 418 -13.85 7.32 -2.17
N TRP A 419 -13.65 7.04 -3.46
CA TRP A 419 -12.33 6.90 -4.08
C TRP A 419 -12.03 8.02 -5.07
N PHE A 420 -10.77 8.42 -5.08
CA PHE A 420 -10.15 9.15 -6.18
C PHE A 420 -8.74 8.62 -6.41
N THR A 421 -8.34 8.46 -7.67
CA THR A 421 -6.94 8.26 -8.04
C THR A 421 -6.62 9.04 -9.29
N GLY A 422 -5.48 9.72 -9.36
CA GLY A 422 -5.12 10.56 -10.49
C GLY A 422 -3.66 10.98 -10.46
N PHE A 423 -3.26 11.75 -11.46
CA PHE A 423 -1.93 12.31 -11.59
C PHE A 423 -1.99 13.77 -12.02
N ILE A 424 -1.00 14.53 -11.61
CA ILE A 424 -0.72 15.87 -12.12
C ILE A 424 0.61 15.84 -12.89
N PRO A 425 0.62 16.29 -14.15
CA PRO A 425 1.87 16.43 -14.90
C PRO A 425 2.70 17.62 -14.44
N LEU A 426 3.99 17.39 -14.21
CA LEU A 426 5.02 18.43 -14.03
C LEU A 426 6.04 18.35 -15.17
N ASP A 427 7.08 19.18 -15.14
CA ASP A 427 8.02 19.32 -16.26
C ASP A 427 8.83 18.05 -16.54
N ASP A 428 9.27 17.33 -15.51
CA ASP A 428 10.18 16.18 -15.64
C ASP A 428 9.61 14.84 -15.13
N ARG A 429 8.46 14.90 -14.44
CA ARG A 429 7.78 13.78 -13.79
C ARG A 429 6.29 14.06 -13.63
N ASP A 430 5.52 13.00 -13.43
CA ASP A 430 4.15 13.10 -12.98
C ASP A 430 4.04 12.65 -11.53
N ILE A 431 3.23 13.36 -10.74
CA ILE A 431 2.95 12.99 -9.36
C ILE A 431 1.55 12.43 -9.28
N THR A 432 1.40 11.25 -8.66
CA THR A 432 0.12 10.60 -8.46
C THR A 432 -0.44 10.90 -7.08
N VAL A 433 -1.77 10.99 -6.99
CA VAL A 433 -2.50 11.15 -5.74
C VAL A 433 -3.64 10.13 -5.74
N THR A 434 -3.70 9.31 -4.69
CA THR A 434 -4.80 8.40 -4.42
C THR A 434 -5.40 8.69 -3.05
N VAL A 435 -6.73 8.77 -3.00
CA VAL A 435 -7.52 9.07 -1.81
C VAL A 435 -8.61 8.03 -1.67
N VAL A 436 -8.74 7.44 -0.49
CA VAL A 436 -9.92 6.67 -0.08
C VAL A 436 -10.47 7.23 1.23
N LEU A 437 -11.78 7.39 1.29
CA LEU A 437 -12.51 7.75 2.51
C LEU A 437 -13.55 6.68 2.79
N GLU A 438 -13.54 6.13 4.00
CA GLU A 438 -14.41 5.04 4.42
C GLU A 438 -15.79 5.55 4.84
N ASN A 439 -16.84 4.77 4.58
CA ASN A 439 -18.18 4.97 5.17
C ASN A 439 -18.73 6.41 5.00
N GLN A 440 -18.61 6.95 3.79
CA GLN A 440 -19.06 8.27 3.42
C GLN A 440 -20.52 8.26 2.95
N THR A 441 -21.21 9.38 3.11
CA THR A 441 -22.53 9.63 2.49
C THR A 441 -22.39 10.22 1.08
N MET A 442 -21.21 10.77 0.75
CA MET A 442 -20.90 11.38 -0.53
C MET A 442 -20.02 10.45 -1.38
N THR A 443 -20.17 10.55 -2.71
CA THR A 443 -19.41 9.75 -3.69
C THR A 443 -17.94 10.19 -3.77
N GLY A 444 -17.10 9.42 -4.49
CA GLY A 444 -15.71 9.81 -4.78
C GLY A 444 -15.56 11.19 -5.42
N ALA A 445 -16.51 11.59 -6.28
CA ALA A 445 -16.55 12.93 -6.88
C ALA A 445 -16.85 14.04 -5.85
N GLY A 446 -17.67 13.73 -4.84
CA GLY A 446 -18.11 14.69 -3.83
C GLY A 446 -17.17 14.84 -2.64
N ALA A 447 -16.50 13.77 -2.21
CA ALA A 447 -15.68 13.77 -0.99
C ALA A 447 -14.17 13.60 -1.25
N ALA A 448 -13.77 12.63 -2.06
CA ALA A 448 -12.34 12.33 -2.30
C ALA A 448 -11.69 13.31 -3.30
N SER A 449 -12.43 13.71 -4.35
CA SER A 449 -11.92 14.59 -5.41
C SER A 449 -11.53 16.00 -4.90
N PRO A 450 -12.29 16.67 -4.01
CA PRO A 450 -11.87 17.94 -3.42
C PRO A 450 -10.59 17.88 -2.57
N ILE A 451 -10.33 16.74 -1.92
CA ILE A 451 -9.08 16.51 -1.20
C ILE A 451 -7.93 16.40 -2.20
N ALA A 452 -8.10 15.60 -3.26
CA ALA A 452 -7.10 15.47 -4.30
C ALA A 452 -6.78 16.80 -5.00
N ALA A 453 -7.79 17.65 -5.23
CA ALA A 453 -7.60 18.98 -5.80
C ALA A 453 -6.64 19.84 -4.97
N GLN A 454 -6.80 19.84 -3.65
CA GLN A 454 -5.94 20.62 -2.74
C GLN A 454 -4.50 20.09 -2.73
N LEU A 455 -4.32 18.78 -2.79
CA LEU A 455 -3.00 18.16 -2.90
C LEU A 455 -2.33 18.47 -4.23
N PHE A 456 -3.06 18.31 -5.34
CA PHE A 456 -2.54 18.65 -6.67
C PHE A 456 -2.17 20.12 -6.78
N GLN A 457 -2.96 21.03 -6.21
CA GLN A 457 -2.64 22.45 -6.19
C GLN A 457 -1.34 22.69 -5.41
N TRP A 458 -1.20 22.11 -4.22
CA TRP A 458 0.02 22.21 -3.45
C TRP A 458 1.23 21.63 -4.20
N ILE A 459 1.08 20.47 -4.83
CA ILE A 459 2.13 19.81 -5.62
C ILE A 459 2.55 20.71 -6.79
N TYR A 460 1.58 21.28 -7.52
CA TYR A 460 1.87 22.20 -8.61
C TYR A 460 2.65 23.42 -8.13
N ASP A 461 2.21 24.04 -7.04
CA ASP A 461 2.82 25.26 -6.52
C ASP A 461 4.24 25.05 -5.95
N ASN A 462 4.57 23.83 -5.51
CA ASN A 462 5.85 23.55 -4.84
C ASN A 462 6.84 22.73 -5.68
N TYR A 463 6.38 21.87 -6.59
CA TYR A 463 7.26 20.98 -7.39
C TYR A 463 7.37 21.37 -8.86
N HIS A 464 6.51 22.25 -9.39
CA HIS A 464 6.59 22.61 -10.82
C HIS A 464 7.83 23.46 -11.17
N HIS A 465 8.52 24.01 -10.18
CA HIS A 465 9.69 24.88 -10.37
C HIS A 465 11.00 24.31 -9.80
N GLU A 466 10.96 23.08 -9.30
CA GLU A 466 12.13 22.31 -8.87
C GLU A 466 12.60 21.43 -10.03
#